data_AF-A0A0N0AB95-F1
#
_entry.id   AF-A0A0N0AB95-F1
#
_cell.length_a   1.000
_cell.length_b   1.000
_cell.length_c   1.000
_cell.angle_alpha   90.00
_cell.angle_beta   90.00
_cell.angle_gamma   90.00
#
_symmetry.space_group_name_H-M   'P 1'
#
loop_
_entity.id
_entity.type
_entity.pdbx_description
1 polymer ?
#
loop_
_entity_poly.entity_id
_entity_poly.type
_entity_poly.pdbx_seq_one_letter_code
_entity_poly.pdbx_strand_id
1 'polypeptide(L)'
;MRPTADAGALERLYGADVPPFALLRRQHPGAPGPAPVELLFGAVETAESIEAVQTVRSPDGAGATGAAPGPGLLALLPFRLLTEHGLPCHDDGTPLRVLRVREHHVLPEDAFTGRHAPAQQPVEWQDAGFTTTDAQYEDLVREFVASDAARDGLNVLLRRDWTARLPNFRPAAAVELFRRLLTTESGAYWTFVVHTGGTRPVTLVGASPQGHVGVERGRVVMNPLCGTYRRPPEGTRAGDLLAFLADRKESEELATTVDAELAVLCGLAGPGVRVEGPFLREMAHLVHTQCRISGPAAAGARETLARALFASTVVGSPYARACRAIHRYEATGRGYYGGLLALIGRDGAGEEELDTAAVIRTLIVDHRGEARLSVGATVGGRSSPEAEAAETRAKARAVLSALTADVPAAGPARTPRARTDPDLDAAVRDALARRHAALSSFWTRGAAAPPMDAAPVLVLDPGGEAPTELAALLHLVTAVHGPAEVVRHDTPGVAGILVRHPAPVLLASGPGRPDDPGCARMAGLRRTAAALVRERPPDGPPVAGVGLGFQVLALAALPDARVVPRKGGAGPAREVEVFGRPVTAAFRNAHTIVSGPDGREVIALRERAVRGVQFRPESVLTTDGAGVLRRLLG
;
A
#
# COMPACT_ATOMS: atom_id res chain seq x y z
N MET A 1 -16.10 14.00 46.08
CA MET A 1 -15.05 14.45 45.16
C MET A 1 -15.63 14.34 43.75
N ARG A 2 -15.75 15.43 42.98
CA ARG A 2 -16.20 15.30 41.58
C ARG A 2 -15.12 14.54 40.81
N PRO A 3 -15.44 13.50 40.02
CA PRO A 3 -14.45 12.88 39.16
C PRO A 3 -13.83 13.92 38.22
N THR A 4 -12.55 13.76 37.89
CA THR A 4 -11.89 14.57 36.86
C THR A 4 -12.64 14.39 35.53
N ALA A 5 -12.55 15.36 34.62
CA ALA A 5 -13.24 15.29 33.31
C ALA A 5 -12.93 13.97 32.57
N ASP A 6 -11.71 13.48 32.68
CA ASP A 6 -11.26 12.22 32.07
C ASP A 6 -11.83 10.97 32.75
N ALA A 7 -12.01 10.98 34.08
CA ALA A 7 -12.66 9.88 34.78
C ALA A 7 -14.15 9.76 34.39
N GLY A 8 -14.84 10.90 34.27
CA GLY A 8 -16.22 10.92 33.78
C GLY A 8 -16.36 10.47 32.31
N ALA A 9 -15.36 10.78 31.46
CA ALA A 9 -15.33 10.31 30.07
C ALA A 9 -15.16 8.78 29.98
N LEU A 10 -14.32 8.18 30.83
CA LEU A 10 -14.15 6.73 30.91
C LEU A 10 -15.42 6.03 31.41
N GLU A 11 -16.10 6.55 32.43
CA GLU A 11 -17.34 5.97 32.96
C GLU A 11 -18.43 5.84 31.89
N ARG A 12 -18.52 6.79 30.95
CA ARG A 12 -19.49 6.76 29.83
C ARG A 12 -19.33 5.52 28.94
N LEU A 13 -18.13 4.95 28.83
CA LEU A 13 -17.87 3.76 28.02
C LEU A 13 -18.53 2.48 28.59
N TYR A 14 -18.86 2.50 29.88
CA TYR A 14 -19.43 1.38 30.63
C TYR A 14 -20.90 1.60 31.02
N GLY A 15 -21.48 2.74 30.63
CA GLY A 15 -22.88 3.08 30.89
C GLY A 15 -23.87 2.22 30.11
N ALA A 16 -25.16 2.37 30.42
CA ALA A 16 -26.23 1.70 29.68
C ALA A 16 -26.40 2.27 28.26
N ASP A 17 -26.33 3.59 28.13
CA ASP A 17 -26.47 4.32 26.87
C ASP A 17 -25.11 4.86 26.41
N VAL A 18 -24.29 3.96 25.85
CA VAL A 18 -22.95 4.35 25.36
C VAL A 18 -23.09 5.11 24.04
N PRO A 19 -22.66 6.40 23.97
CA PRO A 19 -22.68 7.16 22.73
C PRO A 19 -21.66 6.61 21.72
N PRO A 20 -21.74 6.99 20.43
CA PRO A 20 -20.69 6.64 19.48
C PRO A 20 -19.32 7.13 19.97
N PHE A 21 -18.32 6.25 19.89
CA PHE A 21 -16.98 6.56 20.36
C PHE A 21 -15.90 5.85 19.55
N ALA A 22 -14.67 6.35 19.67
CA ALA A 22 -13.48 5.63 19.27
C ALA A 22 -12.41 5.68 20.35
N LEU A 23 -11.73 4.57 20.57
CA LEU A 23 -10.49 4.48 21.35
C LEU A 23 -9.36 4.19 20.36
N LEU A 24 -8.35 5.04 20.28
CA LEU A 24 -7.25 4.91 19.34
C LEU A 24 -5.91 4.98 20.09
N ARG A 25 -5.10 3.93 19.98
CA ARG A 25 -3.71 3.91 20.43
C ARG A 25 -2.83 3.84 19.20
N ARG A 26 -2.30 5.00 18.78
CA ARG A 26 -1.55 5.18 17.54
C ARG A 26 -0.05 5.24 17.84
N GLN A 27 0.70 4.21 17.44
CA GLN A 27 2.14 4.17 17.64
C GLN A 27 2.87 4.64 16.39
N HIS A 28 3.22 5.92 16.36
CA HIS A 28 4.09 6.46 15.33
C HIS A 28 5.50 5.88 15.44
N PRO A 29 6.16 5.53 14.32
CA PRO A 29 7.55 5.12 14.30
C PRO A 29 8.45 6.18 14.98
N GLY A 30 9.30 5.76 15.92
CA GLY A 30 10.26 6.64 16.60
C GLY A 30 9.74 7.42 17.82
N ALA A 31 8.44 7.34 18.15
CA ALA A 31 7.91 7.95 19.37
C ALA A 31 8.42 7.23 20.64
N PRO A 32 8.95 7.96 21.65
CA PRO A 32 9.45 7.37 22.87
C PRO A 32 8.30 6.91 23.79
N GLY A 33 8.41 5.69 24.32
CA GLY A 33 7.45 5.14 25.28
C GLY A 33 6.15 4.60 24.66
N PRO A 34 5.25 4.04 25.50
CA PRO A 34 3.94 3.60 25.05
C PRO A 34 3.09 4.81 24.62
N ALA A 35 2.51 4.73 23.43
CA ALA A 35 1.58 5.77 22.95
C ALA A 35 0.35 5.88 23.88
N PRO A 36 -0.15 7.10 24.14
CA PRO A 36 -1.39 7.28 24.88
C PRO A 36 -2.59 6.73 24.08
N VAL A 37 -3.73 6.63 24.75
CA VAL A 37 -5.01 6.27 24.15
C VAL A 37 -5.84 7.55 23.94
N GLU A 38 -6.14 7.87 22.69
CA GLU A 38 -7.08 8.93 22.32
C GLU A 38 -8.52 8.38 22.41
N LEU A 39 -9.36 9.04 23.21
CA LEU A 39 -10.79 8.77 23.31
C LEU A 39 -11.57 9.88 22.60
N LEU A 40 -12.33 9.50 21.58
CA LEU A 40 -13.14 10.39 20.76
C LEU A 40 -14.62 10.11 21.01
N PHE A 41 -15.41 11.15 21.30
CA PHE A 41 -16.87 11.08 21.22
C PHE A 41 -17.39 12.00 20.12
N GLY A 42 -18.49 11.62 19.50
CA GLY A 42 -19.02 12.37 18.37
C GLY A 42 -20.38 11.90 17.88
N ALA A 43 -20.89 12.62 16.88
CA ALA A 43 -22.03 12.16 16.11
C ALA A 43 -21.54 11.34 14.91
N VAL A 44 -22.19 10.21 14.64
CA VAL A 44 -21.90 9.40 13.45
C VAL A 44 -22.96 9.66 12.39
N GLU A 45 -22.51 9.98 11.18
CA GLU A 45 -23.36 10.09 9.99
C GLU A 45 -22.90 9.11 8.92
N THR A 46 -23.80 8.78 7.99
CA THR A 46 -23.47 7.98 6.81
C THR A 46 -23.27 8.92 5.63
N ALA A 47 -22.12 8.83 4.98
CA ALA A 47 -21.85 9.57 3.75
C ALA A 47 -22.21 8.71 2.53
N GLU A 48 -22.75 9.35 1.49
CA GLU A 48 -23.20 8.66 0.28
C GLU A 48 -22.05 8.23 -0.64
N SER A 49 -20.93 8.97 -0.60
CA SER A 49 -19.74 8.70 -1.41
C SER A 49 -18.46 9.15 -0.71
N ILE A 50 -17.30 8.75 -1.22
CA ILE A 50 -16.01 9.24 -0.73
C ILE A 50 -15.85 10.75 -0.95
N GLU A 51 -16.41 11.28 -2.03
CA GLU A 51 -16.41 12.73 -2.31
C GLU A 51 -17.25 13.49 -1.28
N ALA A 52 -18.36 12.92 -0.81
CA ALA A 52 -19.19 13.55 0.21
C ALA A 52 -18.42 13.78 1.54
N VAL A 53 -17.45 12.93 1.87
CA VAL A 53 -16.54 13.12 3.04
C VAL A 53 -15.76 14.43 2.93
N GLN A 54 -15.46 14.90 1.72
CA GLN A 54 -14.79 16.19 1.50
C GLN A 54 -15.62 17.38 1.99
N THR A 55 -16.95 17.24 2.00
CA THR A 55 -17.89 18.30 2.39
C THR A 55 -18.34 18.25 3.85
N VAL A 56 -18.07 17.12 4.53
CA VAL A 56 -18.43 16.95 5.95
C VAL A 56 -17.71 18.00 6.80
N ARG A 57 -18.48 18.90 7.40
CA ARG A 57 -17.92 19.96 8.25
C ARG A 57 -17.52 19.37 9.60
N SER A 58 -16.30 19.60 10.08
CA SER A 58 -16.01 19.34 11.49
C SER A 58 -16.85 20.28 12.37
N PRO A 59 -17.21 19.89 13.62
CA PRO A 59 -18.07 20.70 14.49
C PRO A 59 -17.60 22.15 14.68
N ASP A 60 -16.29 22.38 14.67
CA ASP A 60 -15.68 23.72 14.85
C ASP A 60 -15.46 24.49 13.53
N GLY A 61 -16.02 23.99 12.41
CA GLY A 61 -15.81 24.61 11.10
C GLY A 61 -14.43 24.37 10.50
N ALA A 62 -13.76 23.24 10.83
CA ALA A 62 -12.48 22.87 10.23
C ALA A 62 -12.59 22.91 8.68
N GLY A 63 -11.92 23.92 8.12
CA GLY A 63 -12.18 24.48 6.79
C GLY A 63 -12.00 26.01 6.82
N ALA A 64 -12.24 26.65 7.97
CA ALA A 64 -11.87 28.03 8.26
C ALA A 64 -10.51 28.11 8.97
N THR A 65 -9.71 29.12 8.63
CA THR A 65 -8.49 29.51 9.36
C THR A 65 -8.82 29.79 10.83
N GLY A 66 -8.24 29.05 11.79
CA GLY A 66 -8.41 29.28 13.23
C GLY A 66 -9.08 28.16 14.06
N ALA A 67 -9.39 27.00 13.47
CA ALA A 67 -9.88 25.84 14.24
C ALA A 67 -8.79 25.27 15.18
N ALA A 68 -9.21 24.74 16.34
CA ALA A 68 -8.29 24.15 17.31
C ALA A 68 -7.57 22.91 16.72
N PRO A 69 -6.28 22.69 17.09
CA PRO A 69 -5.54 21.50 16.66
C PRO A 69 -6.16 20.22 17.22
N GLY A 70 -6.00 19.11 16.50
CA GLY A 70 -6.47 17.79 16.90
C GLY A 70 -7.41 17.11 15.90
N PRO A 71 -7.98 15.96 16.29
CA PRO A 71 -8.84 15.15 15.42
C PRO A 71 -10.20 15.83 15.20
N GLY A 72 -10.60 15.94 13.92
CA GLY A 72 -11.90 16.50 13.54
C GLY A 72 -12.90 15.45 13.06
N LEU A 73 -12.42 14.45 12.30
CA LEU A 73 -13.25 13.39 11.73
C LEU A 73 -12.53 12.04 11.86
N LEU A 74 -13.29 10.98 12.14
CA LEU A 74 -12.86 9.59 11.94
C LEU A 74 -13.80 8.92 10.94
N ALA A 75 -13.29 8.62 9.75
CA ALA A 75 -14.04 7.95 8.69
C ALA A 75 -13.76 6.43 8.65
N LEU A 76 -14.81 5.66 8.45
CA LEU A 76 -14.82 4.19 8.32
C LEU A 76 -15.17 3.88 6.87
N LEU A 77 -14.16 3.54 6.08
CA LEU A 77 -14.27 3.37 4.64
C LEU A 77 -14.45 1.87 4.31
N PRO A 78 -15.61 1.45 3.79
CA PRO A 78 -15.85 0.07 3.42
C PRO A 78 -15.18 -0.28 2.09
N PHE A 79 -14.83 -1.55 1.91
CA PHE A 79 -14.15 -2.05 0.71
C PHE A 79 -14.95 -1.80 -0.57
N ARG A 80 -16.28 -1.77 -0.48
CA ARG A 80 -17.16 -1.51 -1.63
C ARG A 80 -16.93 -0.15 -2.30
N LEU A 81 -16.26 0.81 -1.66
CA LEU A 81 -15.94 2.12 -2.28
C LEU A 81 -15.09 2.00 -3.55
N LEU A 82 -14.46 0.84 -3.80
CA LEU A 82 -13.80 0.57 -5.08
C LEU A 82 -14.76 0.69 -6.28
N THR A 83 -16.06 0.44 -6.11
CA THR A 83 -17.05 0.62 -7.19
C THR A 83 -17.18 2.08 -7.64
N GLU A 84 -16.98 3.05 -6.74
CA GLU A 84 -16.99 4.48 -7.07
C GLU A 84 -15.84 4.87 -8.00
N HIS A 85 -14.75 4.08 -8.00
CA HIS A 85 -13.61 4.23 -8.91
C HIS A 85 -13.71 3.33 -10.16
N GLY A 86 -14.87 2.73 -10.42
CA GLY A 86 -15.08 1.82 -11.55
C GLY A 86 -14.33 0.50 -11.42
N LEU A 87 -13.86 0.15 -10.22
CA LEU A 87 -13.18 -1.11 -9.94
C LEU A 87 -14.19 -2.17 -9.47
N PRO A 88 -14.09 -3.41 -9.96
CA PRO A 88 -15.03 -4.46 -9.61
C PRO A 88 -14.81 -4.96 -8.18
N CYS A 89 -15.86 -5.00 -7.39
CA CYS A 89 -15.94 -5.68 -6.11
C CYS A 89 -17.41 -6.02 -5.80
N HIS A 90 -17.65 -6.89 -4.81
CA HIS A 90 -19.01 -7.15 -4.34
C HIS A 90 -19.50 -5.97 -3.50
N ASP A 91 -20.52 -5.29 -4.00
CA ASP A 91 -21.26 -4.30 -3.21
C ASP A 91 -22.19 -5.03 -2.24
N ASP A 92 -21.84 -5.00 -0.95
CA ASP A 92 -22.62 -5.55 0.15
C ASP A 92 -23.45 -4.51 0.91
N GLY A 93 -23.53 -3.27 0.40
CA GLY A 93 -24.26 -2.17 1.01
C GLY A 93 -23.65 -1.66 2.32
N THR A 94 -22.43 -2.05 2.69
CA THR A 94 -21.80 -1.59 3.95
C THR A 94 -21.63 -0.07 3.93
N PRO A 95 -22.17 0.69 4.89
CA PRO A 95 -22.17 2.15 4.82
C PRO A 95 -20.77 2.77 5.02
N LEU A 96 -20.46 3.84 4.29
CA LEU A 96 -19.37 4.75 4.64
C LEU A 96 -19.83 5.60 5.83
N ARG A 97 -19.18 5.44 6.98
CA ARG A 97 -19.57 6.14 8.22
C ARG A 97 -18.51 7.15 8.62
N VAL A 98 -18.94 8.30 9.12
CA VAL A 98 -18.05 9.36 9.59
C VAL A 98 -18.45 9.77 11.01
N LEU A 99 -17.54 9.58 11.96
CA LEU A 99 -17.66 10.12 13.31
C LEU A 99 -17.11 11.56 13.31
N ARG A 100 -17.99 12.52 13.53
CA ARG A 100 -17.63 13.93 13.74
C ARG A 100 -17.22 14.14 15.19
N VAL A 101 -15.93 14.33 15.42
CA VAL A 101 -15.34 14.42 16.76
C VAL A 101 -15.81 15.70 17.43
N ARG A 102 -16.45 15.57 18.60
CA ARG A 102 -16.93 16.69 19.44
C ARG A 102 -16.18 16.78 20.77
N GLU A 103 -15.71 15.64 21.26
CA GLU A 103 -14.91 15.55 22.48
C GLU A 103 -13.69 14.68 22.17
N HIS A 104 -12.51 15.14 22.60
CA HIS A 104 -11.25 14.45 22.45
C HIS A 104 -10.50 14.45 23.78
N HIS A 105 -10.19 13.27 24.29
CA HIS A 105 -9.42 13.05 25.51
C HIS A 105 -8.17 12.24 25.19
N VAL A 106 -7.05 12.58 25.83
CA VAL A 106 -5.80 11.82 25.72
C VAL A 106 -5.52 11.18 27.07
N LEU A 107 -5.66 9.85 27.12
CA LEU A 107 -5.59 9.07 28.35
C LEU A 107 -4.30 8.24 28.38
N PRO A 108 -3.67 8.07 29.54
CA PRO A 108 -2.55 7.14 29.66
C PRO A 108 -3.03 5.69 29.49
N GLU A 109 -2.18 4.82 28.96
CA GLU A 109 -2.51 3.41 28.69
C GLU A 109 -2.90 2.64 29.97
N ASP A 110 -2.36 3.03 31.12
CA ASP A 110 -2.66 2.45 32.43
C ASP A 110 -4.08 2.75 32.94
N ALA A 111 -4.77 3.74 32.36
CA ALA A 111 -6.20 3.97 32.63
C ALA A 111 -7.07 2.77 32.22
N PHE A 112 -6.59 1.96 31.27
CA PHE A 112 -7.28 0.76 30.80
C PHE A 112 -6.69 -0.52 31.39
N THR A 113 -5.39 -0.54 31.68
CA THR A 113 -4.67 -1.77 32.08
C THR A 113 -4.34 -1.85 33.58
N GLY A 114 -4.47 -0.74 34.31
CA GLY A 114 -4.08 -0.62 35.71
C GLY A 114 -5.10 -1.19 36.70
N ARG A 115 -4.73 -1.20 37.99
CA ARG A 115 -5.55 -1.72 39.11
C ARG A 115 -6.88 -1.00 39.31
N HIS A 116 -7.01 0.22 38.78
CA HIS A 116 -8.21 1.05 38.87
C HIS A 116 -9.10 0.94 37.62
N ALA A 117 -8.75 0.08 36.66
CA ALA A 117 -9.60 -0.17 35.50
C ALA A 117 -10.96 -0.75 35.94
N PRO A 118 -12.07 -0.38 35.27
CA PRO A 118 -13.40 -0.89 35.59
C PRO A 118 -13.51 -2.42 35.56
N ALA A 119 -14.46 -2.97 36.33
CA ALA A 119 -14.62 -4.41 36.50
C ALA A 119 -14.87 -5.12 35.15
N GLN A 120 -14.16 -6.23 34.97
CA GLN A 120 -14.15 -7.01 33.74
C GLN A 120 -15.49 -7.72 33.53
N GLN A 121 -16.10 -7.54 32.37
CA GLN A 121 -17.21 -8.38 31.94
C GLN A 121 -16.66 -9.53 31.09
N PRO A 122 -16.98 -10.80 31.41
CA PRO A 122 -16.62 -11.91 30.55
C PRO A 122 -17.29 -11.76 29.19
N VAL A 123 -16.52 -12.00 28.13
CA VAL A 123 -17.06 -12.05 26.76
C VAL A 123 -17.34 -13.52 26.46
N GLU A 124 -18.61 -13.84 26.30
CA GLU A 124 -19.05 -15.18 25.90
C GLU A 124 -19.01 -15.31 24.38
N TRP A 125 -18.50 -16.45 23.90
CA TRP A 125 -18.38 -16.75 22.48
C TRP A 125 -19.18 -18.01 22.19
N GLN A 126 -20.07 -17.94 21.20
CA GLN A 126 -20.87 -19.09 20.73
C GLN A 126 -20.59 -19.34 19.26
N ASP A 127 -20.71 -20.60 18.84
CA ASP A 127 -20.66 -21.00 17.42
C ASP A 127 -19.40 -20.51 16.68
N ALA A 128 -18.27 -20.48 17.41
CA ALA A 128 -17.01 -19.93 16.97
C ALA A 128 -16.26 -20.86 15.99
N GLY A 129 -15.98 -20.40 14.78
CA GLY A 129 -15.24 -21.21 13.80
C GLY A 129 -14.98 -20.51 12.48
N PHE A 130 -14.11 -21.12 11.66
CA PHE A 130 -13.96 -20.70 10.27
C PHE A 130 -15.17 -21.14 9.44
N THR A 131 -15.71 -20.22 8.65
CA THR A 131 -16.77 -20.50 7.68
C THR A 131 -16.23 -21.26 6.46
N THR A 132 -14.95 -21.09 6.14
CA THR A 132 -14.21 -21.81 5.09
C THR A 132 -13.14 -22.68 5.74
N THR A 133 -13.27 -24.01 5.58
CA THR A 133 -12.29 -24.97 6.10
C THR A 133 -10.91 -24.80 5.45
N ASP A 134 -9.86 -25.35 6.07
CA ASP A 134 -8.51 -25.33 5.49
C ASP A 134 -8.50 -25.97 4.08
N ALA A 135 -9.14 -27.13 3.91
CA ALA A 135 -9.24 -27.80 2.61
C ALA A 135 -9.96 -26.96 1.54
N GLN A 136 -11.07 -26.30 1.88
CA GLN A 136 -11.78 -25.42 0.93
C GLN A 136 -10.93 -24.20 0.55
N TYR A 137 -10.16 -23.65 1.50
CA TYR A 137 -9.25 -22.54 1.21
C TYR A 137 -8.06 -22.99 0.36
N GLU A 138 -7.53 -24.20 0.61
CA GLU A 138 -6.50 -24.81 -0.24
C GLU A 138 -6.99 -25.02 -1.68
N ASP A 139 -8.22 -25.49 -1.85
CA ASP A 139 -8.83 -25.64 -3.17
C ASP A 139 -8.95 -24.28 -3.90
N LEU A 140 -9.39 -23.24 -3.19
CA LEU A 140 -9.45 -21.87 -3.70
C LEU A 140 -8.08 -21.37 -4.15
N VAL A 141 -7.04 -21.57 -3.33
CA VAL A 141 -5.66 -21.21 -3.66
C VAL A 141 -5.18 -21.97 -4.88
N ARG A 142 -5.43 -23.28 -4.94
CA ARG A 142 -5.03 -24.14 -6.06
C ARG A 142 -5.68 -23.70 -7.37
N GLU A 143 -6.97 -23.36 -7.33
CA GLU A 143 -7.70 -22.83 -8.48
C GLU A 143 -7.09 -21.52 -8.98
N PHE A 144 -6.90 -20.54 -8.09
CA PHE A 144 -6.32 -19.24 -8.42
C PHE A 144 -4.90 -19.35 -9.01
N VAL A 145 -4.06 -20.23 -8.43
CA VAL A 145 -2.69 -20.45 -8.92
C VAL A 145 -2.68 -21.06 -10.32
N ALA A 146 -3.56 -22.03 -10.57
CA ALA A 146 -3.66 -22.73 -11.86
C ALA A 146 -4.23 -21.85 -12.99
N SER A 147 -5.05 -20.85 -12.67
CA SER A 147 -5.75 -20.01 -13.66
C SER A 147 -5.09 -18.64 -13.89
N ASP A 148 -5.12 -17.75 -12.90
CA ASP A 148 -4.82 -16.33 -13.06
C ASP A 148 -3.36 -16.02 -12.66
N ALA A 149 -2.84 -16.62 -11.59
CA ALA A 149 -1.52 -16.28 -11.07
C ALA A 149 -0.39 -16.66 -12.05
N ALA A 150 -0.45 -17.87 -12.63
CA ALA A 150 0.55 -18.37 -13.55
C ALA A 150 0.49 -17.70 -14.94
N ARG A 151 -0.70 -17.31 -15.40
CA ARG A 151 -0.89 -16.69 -16.72
C ARG A 151 -0.55 -15.21 -16.74
N ASP A 152 -0.94 -14.49 -15.69
CA ASP A 152 -0.89 -13.04 -15.68
C ASP A 152 0.13 -12.45 -14.68
N GLY A 153 0.82 -13.30 -13.91
CA GLY A 153 1.76 -12.86 -12.87
C GLY A 153 1.07 -12.12 -11.74
N LEU A 154 -0.19 -12.48 -11.45
CA LEU A 154 -1.03 -11.86 -10.43
C LEU A 154 -0.64 -12.32 -9.02
N ASN A 155 -0.66 -11.38 -8.09
CA ASN A 155 -0.69 -11.65 -6.66
C ASN A 155 -1.96 -11.05 -6.07
N VAL A 156 -2.72 -11.81 -5.27
CA VAL A 156 -4.02 -11.37 -4.73
C VAL A 156 -4.13 -11.78 -3.27
N LEU A 157 -4.62 -10.87 -2.41
CA LEU A 157 -4.98 -11.23 -1.04
C LEU A 157 -6.33 -11.94 -1.06
N LEU A 158 -6.36 -13.27 -0.90
CA LEU A 158 -7.62 -14.03 -0.84
C LEU A 158 -8.11 -14.16 0.61
N ARG A 159 -9.35 -13.75 0.86
CA ARG A 159 -9.98 -13.76 2.20
C ARG A 159 -10.60 -15.12 2.54
N ARG A 160 -10.62 -15.43 3.84
CA ARG A 160 -11.63 -16.28 4.49
C ARG A 160 -12.06 -15.70 5.84
N ASP A 161 -13.23 -16.11 6.32
CA ASP A 161 -13.84 -15.54 7.51
C ASP A 161 -13.92 -16.54 8.67
N TRP A 162 -13.52 -16.09 9.86
CA TRP A 162 -13.88 -16.69 11.14
C TRP A 162 -15.07 -15.93 11.73
N THR A 163 -16.05 -16.65 12.25
CA THR A 163 -17.28 -16.07 12.82
C THR A 163 -17.55 -16.62 14.20
N ALA A 164 -18.24 -15.82 15.03
CA ALA A 164 -18.79 -16.24 16.31
C ALA A 164 -19.99 -15.35 16.66
N ARG A 165 -20.82 -15.81 17.60
CA ARG A 165 -21.92 -15.03 18.17
C ARG A 165 -21.58 -14.62 19.59
N LEU A 166 -21.75 -13.32 19.87
CA LEU A 166 -21.54 -12.72 21.19
C LEU A 166 -22.93 -12.37 21.76
N PRO A 167 -23.57 -13.29 22.49
CA PRO A 167 -24.89 -13.02 23.07
C PRO A 167 -24.80 -11.81 24.00
N ASN A 168 -25.81 -10.93 23.94
CA ASN A 168 -25.89 -9.74 24.79
C ASN A 168 -24.69 -8.78 24.65
N PHE A 169 -24.03 -8.76 23.48
CA PHE A 169 -22.91 -7.84 23.24
C PHE A 169 -23.26 -6.39 23.57
N ARG A 170 -22.44 -5.76 24.41
CA ARG A 170 -22.52 -4.33 24.73
C ARG A 170 -21.21 -3.63 24.39
N PRO A 171 -21.21 -2.32 24.12
CA PRO A 171 -19.99 -1.58 23.79
C PRO A 171 -18.90 -1.68 24.87
N ALA A 172 -19.27 -1.82 26.15
CA ALA A 172 -18.35 -2.10 27.25
C ALA A 172 -17.49 -3.37 27.03
N ALA A 173 -18.06 -4.42 26.43
CA ALA A 173 -17.31 -5.64 26.09
C ALA A 173 -16.20 -5.35 25.06
N ALA A 174 -16.43 -4.42 24.12
CA ALA A 174 -15.42 -4.01 23.16
C ALA A 174 -14.24 -3.28 23.80
N VAL A 175 -14.48 -2.53 24.88
CA VAL A 175 -13.42 -1.88 25.66
C VAL A 175 -12.55 -2.92 26.38
N GLU A 176 -13.16 -3.99 26.90
CA GLU A 176 -12.44 -5.12 27.47
C GLU A 176 -11.58 -5.84 26.41
N LEU A 177 -12.13 -6.08 25.22
CA LEU A 177 -11.38 -6.66 24.10
C LEU A 177 -10.18 -5.78 23.71
N PHE A 178 -10.35 -4.46 23.68
CA PHE A 178 -9.27 -3.51 23.43
C PHE A 178 -8.19 -3.51 24.51
N ARG A 179 -8.58 -3.57 25.78
CA ARG A 179 -7.63 -3.73 26.89
C ARG A 179 -6.78 -4.99 26.72
N ARG A 180 -7.38 -6.11 26.30
CA ARG A 180 -6.63 -7.34 26.03
C ARG A 180 -5.63 -7.13 24.89
N LEU A 181 -6.02 -6.46 23.80
CA LEU A 181 -5.10 -6.13 22.70
C LEU A 181 -3.94 -5.25 23.18
N LEU A 182 -4.18 -4.23 24.00
CA LEU A 182 -3.11 -3.36 24.54
C LEU A 182 -2.04 -4.14 25.32
N THR A 183 -2.43 -5.22 26.00
CA THR A 183 -1.52 -5.99 26.86
C THR A 183 -0.86 -7.19 26.17
N THR A 184 -1.41 -7.64 25.05
CA THR A 184 -0.96 -8.87 24.38
C THR A 184 -0.31 -8.60 23.02
N GLU A 185 -0.79 -7.59 22.29
CA GLU A 185 -0.25 -7.23 20.98
C GLU A 185 0.84 -6.16 21.12
N SER A 186 1.93 -6.33 20.36
CA SER A 186 2.97 -5.31 20.26
C SER A 186 3.41 -5.09 18.82
N GLY A 187 3.72 -3.84 18.48
CA GLY A 187 4.11 -3.43 17.13
C GLY A 187 2.96 -3.06 16.20
N ALA A 188 1.70 -3.09 16.67
CA ALA A 188 0.56 -2.55 15.94
C ALA A 188 0.79 -1.07 15.59
N TYR A 189 0.38 -0.67 14.39
CA TYR A 189 0.33 0.72 13.97
C TYR A 189 -0.77 1.44 14.74
N TRP A 190 -1.99 0.89 14.68
CA TRP A 190 -3.13 1.31 15.49
C TRP A 190 -3.69 0.11 16.26
N THR A 191 -3.90 0.28 17.56
CA THR A 191 -4.83 -0.54 18.34
C THR A 191 -6.08 0.30 18.56
N PHE A 192 -7.27 -0.24 18.30
CA PHE A 192 -8.48 0.57 18.30
C PHE A 192 -9.77 -0.15 18.69
N VAL A 193 -10.74 0.65 19.17
CA VAL A 193 -12.18 0.38 19.15
C VAL A 193 -12.86 1.50 18.39
N VAL A 194 -13.80 1.18 17.52
CA VAL A 194 -14.75 2.16 16.98
C VAL A 194 -16.16 1.61 17.13
N HIS A 195 -16.99 2.27 17.92
CA HIS A 195 -18.41 1.95 18.09
C HIS A 195 -19.25 3.07 17.48
N THR A 196 -20.08 2.73 16.49
CA THR A 196 -20.79 3.76 15.73
C THR A 196 -22.11 4.24 16.35
N GLY A 197 -22.62 3.54 17.36
CA GLY A 197 -23.96 3.78 17.91
C GLY A 197 -25.10 3.74 16.87
N GLY A 198 -26.24 4.31 17.22
CA GLY A 198 -27.44 4.39 16.37
C GLY A 198 -28.31 3.14 16.40
N THR A 199 -29.22 3.00 15.43
CA THR A 199 -30.20 1.88 15.36
C THR A 199 -29.59 0.58 14.82
N ARG A 200 -28.51 0.67 14.03
CA ARG A 200 -27.74 -0.46 13.53
C ARG A 200 -26.25 -0.20 13.77
N PRO A 201 -25.81 -0.26 15.04
CA PRO A 201 -24.41 -0.05 15.36
C PRO A 201 -23.54 -1.15 14.76
N VAL A 202 -22.30 -0.78 14.47
CA VAL A 202 -21.22 -1.73 14.25
C VAL A 202 -20.09 -1.35 15.21
N THR A 203 -19.40 -2.36 15.70
CA THR A 203 -18.23 -2.19 16.56
C THR A 203 -17.04 -2.87 15.92
N LEU A 204 -15.97 -2.11 15.67
CA LEU A 204 -14.71 -2.63 15.17
C LEU A 204 -13.72 -2.64 16.32
N VAL A 205 -13.06 -3.78 16.57
CA VAL A 205 -12.00 -3.92 17.56
C VAL A 205 -10.80 -4.58 16.90
N GLY A 206 -9.65 -3.90 16.87
CA GLY A 206 -8.52 -4.39 16.10
C GLY A 206 -7.15 -3.86 16.53
N ALA A 207 -6.12 -4.56 16.08
CA ALA A 207 -4.72 -4.18 16.21
C ALA A 207 -4.07 -4.26 14.83
N SER A 208 -4.26 -3.21 14.03
CA SER A 208 -3.77 -3.17 12.65
C SER A 208 -2.27 -2.91 12.64
N PRO A 209 -1.46 -3.75 11.98
CA PRO A 209 -0.02 -3.55 11.87
C PRO A 209 0.35 -2.52 10.80
N GLN A 210 -0.60 -2.09 9.97
CA GLN A 210 -0.31 -1.40 8.72
C GLN A 210 -1.10 -0.09 8.61
N GLY A 211 -0.36 1.01 8.59
CA GLY A 211 -0.85 2.28 8.05
C GLY A 211 -0.90 2.26 6.53
N HIS A 212 -1.68 3.14 5.91
CA HIS A 212 -1.81 3.20 4.45
C HIS A 212 -1.19 4.48 3.87
N VAL A 213 -1.94 5.58 3.87
CA VAL A 213 -1.49 6.91 3.46
C VAL A 213 -1.70 7.91 4.59
N GLY A 214 -0.74 8.81 4.79
CA GLY A 214 -0.86 9.90 5.73
C GLY A 214 -0.55 11.24 5.08
N VAL A 215 -0.99 12.32 5.73
CA VAL A 215 -0.58 13.69 5.47
C VAL A 215 -0.08 14.26 6.79
N GLU A 216 1.17 14.69 6.82
CA GLU A 216 1.79 15.32 7.98
C GLU A 216 2.61 16.52 7.52
N ARG A 217 2.40 17.69 8.15
CA ARG A 217 3.14 18.93 7.85
C ARG A 217 3.21 19.25 6.35
N GLY A 218 2.07 19.17 5.66
CA GLY A 218 1.95 19.42 4.22
C GLY A 218 2.62 18.38 3.32
N ARG A 219 3.01 17.21 3.85
CA ARG A 219 3.62 16.12 3.07
C ARG A 219 2.75 14.88 3.09
N VAL A 220 2.54 14.27 1.93
CA VAL A 220 1.96 12.92 1.84
C VAL A 220 3.05 11.90 2.19
N VAL A 221 2.70 10.89 2.97
CA VAL A 221 3.62 9.89 3.50
C VAL A 221 3.03 8.49 3.39
N MET A 222 3.86 7.52 3.01
CA MET A 222 3.56 6.09 3.02
C MET A 222 4.75 5.31 3.57
N ASN A 223 4.50 4.19 4.24
CA ASN A 223 5.55 3.42 4.92
C ASN A 223 5.59 1.95 4.44
N PRO A 224 5.98 1.69 3.18
CA PRO A 224 6.05 0.34 2.62
C PRO A 224 6.88 -0.59 3.51
N LEU A 225 6.29 -1.73 3.85
CA LEU A 225 6.82 -2.71 4.77
C LEU A 225 6.88 -4.07 4.07
N CYS A 226 8.05 -4.72 4.07
CA CYS A 226 8.20 -6.06 3.52
C CYS A 226 9.41 -6.78 4.15
N GLY A 227 9.47 -8.10 3.91
CA GLY A 227 10.48 -9.00 4.45
C GLY A 227 10.29 -9.28 5.93
N THR A 228 10.50 -10.53 6.36
CA THR A 228 10.17 -10.96 7.73
C THR A 228 11.27 -11.80 8.34
N TYR A 229 11.94 -11.26 9.36
CA TYR A 229 12.76 -12.05 10.28
C TYR A 229 11.89 -12.57 11.43
N ARG A 230 11.71 -13.89 11.53
CA ARG A 230 11.00 -14.52 12.66
C ARG A 230 11.96 -14.65 13.84
N ARG A 231 11.59 -14.07 15.00
CA ARG A 231 12.41 -14.18 16.21
C ARG A 231 12.31 -15.60 16.79
N PRO A 232 13.42 -16.27 17.05
CA PRO A 232 13.43 -17.50 17.84
C PRO A 232 12.85 -17.26 19.25
N PRO A 233 12.33 -18.31 19.93
CA PRO A 233 11.85 -18.20 21.30
C PRO A 233 12.89 -17.64 22.28
N GLU A 234 14.17 -17.90 22.03
CA GLU A 234 15.29 -17.44 22.85
C GLU A 234 15.55 -15.92 22.71
N GLY A 235 15.04 -15.31 21.63
CA GLY A 235 15.26 -13.91 21.25
C GLY A 235 16.01 -13.77 19.93
N THR A 236 16.20 -12.52 19.49
CA THR A 236 16.94 -12.19 18.26
C THR A 236 18.37 -12.73 18.31
N ARG A 237 18.76 -13.50 17.30
CA ARG A 237 20.14 -13.96 17.10
C ARG A 237 20.83 -13.02 16.10
N ALA A 238 21.97 -12.44 16.50
CA ALA A 238 22.74 -11.49 15.71
C ALA A 238 23.04 -11.99 14.29
N GLY A 239 23.58 -13.21 14.17
CA GLY A 239 23.92 -13.81 12.88
C GLY A 239 22.71 -13.97 11.96
N ASP A 240 21.58 -14.46 12.49
CA ASP A 240 20.36 -14.67 11.69
C ASP A 240 19.76 -13.34 11.20
N LEU A 241 19.75 -12.32 12.06
CA LEU A 241 19.28 -10.98 11.68
C LEU A 241 20.17 -10.35 10.61
N LEU A 242 21.49 -10.46 10.75
CA LEU A 242 22.44 -9.95 9.75
C LEU A 242 22.35 -10.74 8.43
N ALA A 243 22.11 -12.06 8.49
CA ALA A 243 21.86 -12.87 7.30
C ALA A 243 20.58 -12.43 6.58
N PHE A 244 19.49 -12.19 7.32
CA PHE A 244 18.25 -11.61 6.79
C PHE A 244 18.48 -10.23 6.14
N LEU A 245 19.29 -9.37 6.77
CA LEU A 245 19.67 -8.06 6.22
C LEU A 245 20.64 -8.16 5.02
N ALA A 246 21.37 -9.25 4.87
CA ALA A 246 22.22 -9.51 3.72
C ALA A 246 21.47 -10.24 2.58
N ASP A 247 20.29 -10.79 2.84
CA ASP A 247 19.53 -11.53 1.85
C ASP A 247 19.07 -10.60 0.71
N ARG A 248 19.51 -10.92 -0.51
CA ARG A 248 19.16 -10.18 -1.72
C ARG A 248 17.69 -10.29 -2.04
N LYS A 249 17.08 -11.46 -1.83
CA LYS A 249 15.66 -11.70 -2.09
C LYS A 249 14.80 -10.78 -1.21
N GLU A 250 15.07 -10.74 0.09
CA GLU A 250 14.36 -9.86 1.04
C GLU A 250 14.52 -8.37 0.67
N SER A 251 15.72 -7.98 0.23
CA SER A 251 15.97 -6.61 -0.25
C SER A 251 15.16 -6.26 -1.50
N GLU A 252 15.06 -7.20 -2.45
CA GLU A 252 14.33 -7.04 -3.71
C GLU A 252 12.81 -7.03 -3.51
N GLU A 253 12.29 -7.85 -2.59
CA GLU A 253 10.88 -7.86 -2.21
C GLU A 253 10.47 -6.54 -1.57
N LEU A 254 11.30 -6.00 -0.66
CA LEU A 254 11.08 -4.67 -0.12
C LEU A 254 11.08 -3.62 -1.22
N ALA A 255 12.09 -3.61 -2.10
CA ALA A 255 12.17 -2.62 -3.15
C ALA A 255 11.02 -2.70 -4.15
N THR A 256 10.49 -3.89 -4.42
CA THR A 256 9.29 -4.08 -5.25
C THR A 256 8.05 -3.49 -4.57
N THR A 257 7.92 -3.66 -3.25
CA THR A 257 6.87 -3.03 -2.46
C THR A 257 7.01 -1.51 -2.47
N VAL A 258 8.24 -1.00 -2.33
CA VAL A 258 8.55 0.43 -2.42
C VAL A 258 8.19 0.99 -3.80
N ASP A 259 8.54 0.31 -4.91
CA ASP A 259 8.18 0.75 -6.26
C ASP A 259 6.67 0.91 -6.44
N ALA A 260 5.88 -0.03 -5.91
CA ALA A 260 4.42 0.01 -6.00
C ALA A 260 3.82 1.18 -5.21
N GLU A 261 4.22 1.34 -3.95
CA GLU A 261 3.74 2.44 -3.11
C GLU A 261 4.29 3.81 -3.57
N LEU A 262 5.48 3.84 -4.17
CA LEU A 262 6.06 5.04 -4.77
C LEU A 262 5.24 5.52 -5.97
N ALA A 263 4.76 4.61 -6.81
CA ALA A 263 3.89 4.96 -7.93
C ALA A 263 2.58 5.62 -7.44
N VAL A 264 1.98 5.07 -6.38
CA VAL A 264 0.80 5.67 -5.73
C VAL A 264 1.14 7.04 -5.15
N LEU A 265 2.20 7.16 -4.35
CA LEU A 265 2.59 8.40 -3.71
C LEU A 265 2.95 9.50 -4.73
N CYS A 266 3.66 9.17 -5.82
CA CYS A 266 3.94 10.13 -6.90
C CYS A 266 2.66 10.67 -7.54
N GLY A 267 1.59 9.86 -7.57
CA GLY A 267 0.26 10.29 -8.00
C GLY A 267 -0.44 11.22 -7.00
N LEU A 268 0.05 11.33 -5.77
CA LEU A 268 -0.50 12.17 -4.68
C LEU A 268 0.43 13.32 -4.29
N ALA A 269 1.64 13.39 -4.86
CA ALA A 269 2.68 14.30 -4.46
C ALA A 269 3.13 15.22 -5.61
N GLY A 270 3.49 16.45 -5.25
CA GLY A 270 4.27 17.34 -6.11
C GLY A 270 5.76 16.95 -6.17
N PRO A 271 6.58 17.69 -6.94
CA PRO A 271 8.03 17.44 -7.03
C PRO A 271 8.71 17.41 -5.66
N GLY A 272 9.78 16.61 -5.53
CA GLY A 272 10.52 16.50 -4.27
C GLY A 272 10.12 15.31 -3.40
N VAL A 273 9.55 14.26 -4.01
CA VAL A 273 9.38 12.95 -3.40
C VAL A 273 10.74 12.36 -2.99
N ARG A 274 10.77 11.74 -1.81
CA ARG A 274 11.96 11.14 -1.21
C ARG A 274 11.66 9.76 -0.64
N VAL A 275 12.65 8.88 -0.69
CA VAL A 275 12.65 7.55 -0.07
C VAL A 275 13.73 7.49 1.00
N GLU A 276 13.33 7.23 2.23
CA GLU A 276 14.17 7.08 3.42
C GLU A 276 14.16 5.62 3.90
N GLY A 277 15.26 5.17 4.49
CA GLY A 277 15.43 3.78 4.95
C GLY A 277 16.25 2.90 3.99
N PRO A 278 16.28 1.58 4.19
CA PRO A 278 15.39 0.81 5.04
C PRO A 278 15.68 0.97 6.53
N PHE A 279 14.64 0.80 7.34
CA PHE A 279 14.64 0.75 8.80
C PHE A 279 14.16 -0.62 9.26
N LEU A 280 14.55 -1.04 10.48
CA LEU A 280 13.94 -2.19 11.12
C LEU A 280 12.65 -1.77 11.86
N ARG A 281 11.57 -2.50 11.62
CA ARG A 281 10.31 -2.38 12.38
C ARG A 281 10.17 -3.61 13.27
N GLU A 282 10.36 -3.42 14.57
CA GLU A 282 10.21 -4.48 15.56
C GLU A 282 8.73 -4.73 15.90
N MET A 283 8.33 -6.00 15.92
CA MET A 283 7.04 -6.48 16.42
C MET A 283 7.27 -7.64 17.41
N ALA A 284 6.20 -8.07 18.09
CA ALA A 284 6.26 -9.08 19.17
C ALA A 284 7.16 -10.29 18.87
N HIS A 285 6.97 -10.90 17.70
CA HIS A 285 7.59 -12.16 17.33
C HIS A 285 8.41 -12.09 16.04
N LEU A 286 8.50 -10.90 15.44
CA LEU A 286 9.14 -10.74 14.14
C LEU A 286 9.69 -9.32 13.94
N VAL A 287 10.58 -9.18 12.97
CA VAL A 287 11.13 -7.90 12.54
C VAL A 287 10.92 -7.78 11.04
N HIS A 288 10.42 -6.62 10.62
CA HIS A 288 10.26 -6.29 9.21
C HIS A 288 11.27 -5.23 8.78
N THR A 289 11.53 -5.15 7.49
CA THR A 289 12.20 -3.99 6.89
C THR A 289 11.18 -3.02 6.31
N GLN A 290 11.39 -1.73 6.56
CA GLN A 290 10.46 -0.67 6.16
C GLN A 290 11.21 0.48 5.50
N CYS A 291 10.63 1.08 4.47
CA CYS A 291 11.05 2.40 4.00
C CYS A 291 9.96 3.42 4.33
N ARG A 292 10.33 4.69 4.30
CA ARG A 292 9.41 5.81 4.37
C ARG A 292 9.50 6.59 3.08
N ILE A 293 8.37 6.74 2.39
CA ILE A 293 8.26 7.53 1.16
C ILE A 293 7.49 8.79 1.53
N SER A 294 7.99 9.96 1.16
CA SER A 294 7.28 11.23 1.39
C SER A 294 7.51 12.27 0.31
N GLY A 295 6.52 13.12 0.05
CA GLY A 295 6.63 14.24 -0.88
C GLY A 295 5.69 15.38 -0.48
N PRO A 296 5.86 16.61 -1.02
CA PRO A 296 4.87 17.68 -0.84
C PRO A 296 3.50 17.18 -1.30
N ALA A 297 2.48 17.30 -0.46
CA ALA A 297 1.14 16.83 -0.82
C ALA A 297 0.60 17.66 -2.00
N ALA A 298 0.07 17.00 -3.03
CA ALA A 298 -0.56 17.67 -4.17
C ALA A 298 -1.96 18.20 -3.83
N ALA A 299 -2.56 17.72 -2.75
CA ALA A 299 -3.89 18.08 -2.29
C ALA A 299 -4.02 17.93 -0.76
N GLY A 300 -5.12 18.44 -0.21
CA GLY A 300 -5.44 18.31 1.22
C GLY A 300 -5.70 16.87 1.67
N ALA A 301 -5.90 16.68 2.97
CA ALA A 301 -6.06 15.36 3.60
C ALA A 301 -7.22 14.56 2.99
N ARG A 302 -8.36 15.21 2.76
CA ARG A 302 -9.59 14.57 2.28
C ARG A 302 -9.50 14.10 0.84
N GLU A 303 -8.93 14.92 -0.04
CA GLU A 303 -8.72 14.55 -1.44
C GLU A 303 -7.64 13.47 -1.55
N THR A 304 -6.58 13.56 -0.75
CA THR A 304 -5.53 12.53 -0.66
C THR A 304 -6.13 11.17 -0.30
N LEU A 305 -7.02 11.12 0.71
CA LEU A 305 -7.74 9.91 1.10
C LEU A 305 -8.58 9.34 -0.05
N ALA A 306 -9.34 10.18 -0.75
CA ALA A 306 -10.20 9.76 -1.86
C ALA A 306 -9.41 9.18 -3.03
N ARG A 307 -8.20 9.70 -3.29
CA ARG A 307 -7.34 9.25 -4.39
C ARG A 307 -6.53 7.99 -4.07
N ALA A 308 -6.52 7.57 -2.80
CA ALA A 308 -5.66 6.50 -2.31
C ALA A 308 -6.45 5.27 -1.84
N LEU A 309 -7.64 4.99 -2.34
CA LEU A 309 -8.37 3.77 -1.99
C LEU A 309 -7.87 2.58 -2.82
N PHE A 310 -7.52 1.43 -2.27
CA PHE A 310 -7.05 1.05 -0.93
C PHE A 310 -5.64 0.45 -1.06
N ALA A 311 -4.98 0.10 0.06
CA ALA A 311 -3.62 -0.45 0.04
C ALA A 311 -3.47 -1.66 -0.91
N SER A 312 -2.38 -1.68 -1.67
CA SER A 312 -2.08 -2.78 -2.58
C SER A 312 -1.90 -4.12 -1.84
N THR A 313 -1.39 -4.08 -0.60
CA THR A 313 -1.17 -5.26 0.24
C THR A 313 -2.45 -5.95 0.70
N VAL A 314 -3.58 -5.24 0.70
CA VAL A 314 -4.90 -5.82 1.06
C VAL A 314 -5.75 -6.19 -0.15
N VAL A 315 -5.25 -5.92 -1.36
CA VAL A 315 -5.92 -6.20 -2.63
C VAL A 315 -5.07 -7.16 -3.45
N GLY A 316 -3.93 -6.68 -3.94
CA GLY A 316 -3.03 -7.41 -4.81
C GLY A 316 -2.40 -6.52 -5.88
N SER A 317 -1.68 -7.14 -6.81
CA SER A 317 -1.02 -6.49 -7.93
C SER A 317 -1.01 -7.40 -9.18
N PRO A 318 -1.21 -6.85 -10.39
CA PRO A 318 -1.63 -5.47 -10.71
C PRO A 318 -3.02 -5.15 -10.14
N TYR A 319 -3.19 -3.94 -9.60
CA TYR A 319 -4.27 -3.59 -8.66
C TYR A 319 -5.69 -3.94 -9.15
N ALA A 320 -6.09 -3.42 -10.31
CA ALA A 320 -7.44 -3.61 -10.83
C ALA A 320 -7.72 -5.05 -11.34
N ARG A 321 -6.68 -5.77 -11.78
CA ARG A 321 -6.78 -7.22 -12.04
C ARG A 321 -6.99 -7.98 -10.74
N ALA A 322 -6.30 -7.60 -9.67
CA ALA A 322 -6.52 -8.17 -8.34
C ALA A 322 -7.94 -7.89 -7.84
N CYS A 323 -8.51 -6.70 -8.06
CA CYS A 323 -9.93 -6.42 -7.78
C CYS A 323 -10.86 -7.38 -8.53
N ARG A 324 -10.63 -7.62 -9.83
CA ARG A 324 -11.40 -8.61 -10.61
C ARG A 324 -11.27 -10.03 -10.09
N ALA A 325 -10.08 -10.42 -9.68
CA ALA A 325 -9.85 -11.73 -9.09
C ALA A 325 -10.60 -11.86 -7.76
N ILE A 326 -10.52 -10.86 -6.86
CA ILE A 326 -11.29 -10.84 -5.61
C ILE A 326 -12.78 -10.99 -5.89
N HIS A 327 -13.33 -10.24 -6.86
CA HIS A 327 -14.74 -10.33 -7.24
C HIS A 327 -15.14 -11.69 -7.85
N ARG A 328 -14.18 -12.44 -8.41
CA ARG A 328 -14.44 -13.77 -8.97
C ARG A 328 -14.36 -14.87 -7.91
N TYR A 329 -13.36 -14.79 -7.05
CA TYR A 329 -12.97 -15.86 -6.12
C TYR A 329 -13.61 -15.73 -4.73
N GLU A 330 -14.09 -14.54 -4.35
CA GLU A 330 -14.81 -14.35 -3.09
C GLU A 330 -16.32 -14.35 -3.33
N ALA A 331 -17.08 -15.10 -2.53
CA ALA A 331 -18.53 -15.22 -2.74
C ALA A 331 -19.35 -14.03 -2.19
N THR A 332 -18.74 -13.19 -1.35
CA THR A 332 -19.43 -12.12 -0.60
C THR A 332 -18.62 -10.83 -0.60
N GLY A 333 -19.24 -9.71 -0.21
CA GLY A 333 -18.53 -8.47 0.06
C GLY A 333 -17.67 -8.51 1.32
N ARG A 334 -16.66 -7.64 1.36
CA ARG A 334 -15.66 -7.56 2.44
C ARG A 334 -16.10 -6.72 3.64
N GLY A 335 -17.23 -6.01 3.54
CA GLY A 335 -17.60 -4.99 4.51
C GLY A 335 -16.47 -3.98 4.69
N TYR A 336 -16.01 -3.79 5.93
CA TYR A 336 -14.86 -2.95 6.21
C TYR A 336 -13.51 -3.64 6.01
N TYR A 337 -13.43 -4.97 5.89
CA TYR A 337 -12.14 -5.67 5.73
C TYR A 337 -11.40 -5.22 4.47
N GLY A 338 -10.12 -4.86 4.61
CA GLY A 338 -9.33 -4.28 3.53
C GLY A 338 -9.70 -2.84 3.18
N GLY A 339 -10.66 -2.24 3.87
CA GLY A 339 -10.95 -0.81 3.85
C GLY A 339 -10.03 -0.01 4.76
N LEU A 340 -10.43 1.19 5.16
CA LEU A 340 -9.63 2.09 6.00
C LEU A 340 -10.41 2.64 7.20
N LEU A 341 -9.69 2.81 8.31
CA LEU A 341 -9.99 3.87 9.28
C LEU A 341 -9.14 5.08 8.93
N ALA A 342 -9.74 6.26 8.86
CA ALA A 342 -9.05 7.51 8.51
C ALA A 342 -9.36 8.61 9.52
N LEU A 343 -8.35 9.01 10.29
CA LEU A 343 -8.42 10.14 11.21
C LEU A 343 -7.95 11.39 10.47
N ILE A 344 -8.85 12.37 10.32
CA ILE A 344 -8.58 13.64 9.66
C ILE A 344 -8.64 14.72 10.74
N GLY A 345 -7.58 15.54 10.81
CA GLY A 345 -7.44 16.56 11.84
C GLY A 345 -6.60 17.74 11.38
N ARG A 346 -6.08 18.48 12.35
CA ARG A 346 -5.09 19.54 12.13
C ARG A 346 -3.95 19.45 13.12
N ASP A 347 -2.75 19.77 12.67
CA ASP A 347 -1.58 19.88 13.53
C ASP A 347 -1.61 21.19 14.35
N GLY A 348 -0.62 21.36 15.23
CA GLY A 348 -0.48 22.57 16.06
C GLY A 348 -0.24 23.88 15.27
N ALA A 349 0.18 23.78 14.00
CA ALA A 349 0.31 24.92 13.09
C ALA A 349 -0.99 25.19 12.30
N GLY A 350 -2.01 24.33 12.45
CA GLY A 350 -3.29 24.42 11.76
C GLY A 350 -3.29 23.78 10.38
N GLU A 351 -2.23 23.08 9.98
CA GLU A 351 -2.17 22.34 8.72
C GLU A 351 -3.02 21.07 8.79
N GLU A 352 -3.63 20.65 7.68
CA GLU A 352 -4.41 19.41 7.67
C GLU A 352 -3.53 18.17 7.90
N GLU A 353 -4.02 17.26 8.74
CA GLU A 353 -3.40 15.96 8.99
C GLU A 353 -4.33 14.83 8.57
N LEU A 354 -3.71 13.76 8.06
CA LEU A 354 -4.37 12.49 7.76
C LEU A 354 -3.53 11.36 8.36
N ASP A 355 -4.16 10.51 9.14
CA ASP A 355 -3.58 9.23 9.56
C ASP A 355 -4.57 8.11 9.25
N THR A 356 -4.11 7.07 8.54
CA THR A 356 -4.97 5.96 8.12
C THR A 356 -4.40 4.61 8.50
N ALA A 357 -5.28 3.70 8.88
CA ALA A 357 -4.97 2.30 9.16
C ALA A 357 -5.84 1.38 8.30
N ALA A 358 -5.22 0.36 7.71
CA ALA A 358 -5.94 -0.69 7.00
C ALA A 358 -6.78 -1.53 7.98
N VAL A 359 -8.02 -1.82 7.63
CA VAL A 359 -8.91 -2.64 8.45
C VAL A 359 -8.59 -4.12 8.20
N ILE A 360 -7.55 -4.58 8.89
CA ILE A 360 -7.09 -5.96 8.97
C ILE A 360 -6.83 -6.30 10.44
N ARG A 361 -6.76 -7.58 10.80
CA ARG A 361 -6.65 -8.02 12.21
C ARG A 361 -7.70 -7.34 13.11
N THR A 362 -8.92 -7.27 12.60
CA THR A 362 -10.03 -6.52 13.20
C THR A 362 -11.24 -7.44 13.31
N LEU A 363 -11.78 -7.57 14.52
CA LEU A 363 -13.08 -8.18 14.78
C LEU A 363 -14.16 -7.12 14.53
N ILE A 364 -15.14 -7.45 13.70
CA ILE A 364 -16.29 -6.60 13.41
C ILE A 364 -17.51 -7.26 14.03
N VAL A 365 -18.16 -6.58 14.96
CA VAL A 365 -19.40 -7.05 15.62
C VAL A 365 -20.56 -6.20 15.17
N ASP A 366 -21.61 -6.82 14.66
CA ASP A 366 -22.81 -6.12 14.22
C ASP A 366 -23.82 -5.89 15.37
N HIS A 367 -24.91 -5.19 15.05
CA HIS A 367 -26.01 -4.91 15.98
C HIS A 367 -26.73 -6.14 16.56
N ARG A 368 -26.52 -7.34 16.00
CA ARG A 368 -27.10 -8.61 16.48
C ARG A 368 -26.11 -9.41 17.34
N GLY A 369 -24.89 -8.91 17.49
CA GLY A 369 -23.81 -9.64 18.17
C GLY A 369 -23.13 -10.67 17.29
N GLU A 370 -23.34 -10.65 15.96
CA GLU A 370 -22.59 -11.49 15.03
C GLU A 370 -21.20 -10.87 14.85
N ALA A 371 -20.17 -11.61 15.23
CA ALA A 371 -18.78 -11.21 15.12
C ALA A 371 -18.10 -11.91 13.94
N ARG A 372 -17.36 -11.14 13.15
CA ARG A 372 -16.57 -11.62 12.03
C ARG A 372 -15.13 -11.13 12.15
N LEU A 373 -14.18 -12.05 12.04
CA LEU A 373 -12.76 -11.77 11.84
C LEU A 373 -12.35 -12.30 10.47
N SER A 374 -12.12 -11.38 9.53
CA SER A 374 -11.62 -11.70 8.20
C SER A 374 -10.09 -11.76 8.19
N VAL A 375 -9.54 -12.80 7.57
CA VAL A 375 -8.09 -12.97 7.37
C VAL A 375 -7.81 -13.42 5.94
N GLY A 376 -6.58 -13.18 5.47
CA GLY A 376 -6.19 -13.55 4.12
C GLY A 376 -4.69 -13.73 3.99
N ALA A 377 -4.29 -14.38 2.89
CA ALA A 377 -2.92 -14.56 2.49
C ALA A 377 -2.72 -14.07 1.06
N THR A 378 -1.54 -13.53 0.76
CA THR A 378 -1.23 -13.00 -0.57
C THR A 378 -0.77 -14.14 -1.44
N VAL A 379 -1.66 -14.60 -2.32
CA VAL A 379 -1.44 -15.76 -3.16
C VAL A 379 -0.86 -15.31 -4.50
N GLY A 380 0.21 -15.96 -4.95
CA GLY A 380 0.85 -15.73 -6.24
C GLY A 380 1.19 -17.02 -6.96
N GLY A 381 1.81 -16.95 -8.14
CA GLY A 381 2.07 -18.13 -9.00
C GLY A 381 3.01 -19.19 -8.42
N ARG A 382 3.62 -18.96 -7.25
CA ARG A 382 4.50 -19.92 -6.54
C ARG A 382 4.00 -20.28 -5.14
N SER A 383 2.79 -19.86 -4.77
CA SER A 383 2.18 -20.15 -3.47
C SER A 383 1.88 -21.64 -3.31
N SER A 384 2.02 -22.17 -2.10
CA SER A 384 1.57 -23.52 -1.72
C SER A 384 0.22 -23.40 -1.02
N PRO A 385 -0.84 -24.08 -1.50
CA PRO A 385 -2.17 -24.04 -0.88
C PRO A 385 -2.15 -24.25 0.64
N GLU A 386 -1.42 -25.27 1.08
CA GLU A 386 -1.33 -25.68 2.49
C GLU A 386 -0.62 -24.61 3.33
N ALA A 387 0.44 -24.01 2.78
CA ALA A 387 1.17 -22.93 3.43
C ALA A 387 0.30 -21.67 3.60
N GLU A 388 -0.48 -21.30 2.58
CA GLU A 388 -1.37 -20.13 2.64
C GLU A 388 -2.54 -20.35 3.63
N ALA A 389 -3.10 -21.56 3.68
CA ALA A 389 -4.11 -21.93 4.67
C ALA A 389 -3.54 -21.86 6.10
N ALA A 390 -2.33 -22.37 6.32
CA ALA A 390 -1.64 -22.28 7.60
C ALA A 390 -1.34 -20.81 7.99
N GLU A 391 -0.96 -19.96 7.03
CA GLU A 391 -0.72 -18.53 7.26
C GLU A 391 -1.98 -17.80 7.71
N THR A 392 -3.12 -18.01 7.04
CA THR A 392 -4.39 -17.39 7.44
C THR A 392 -4.83 -17.82 8.83
N ARG A 393 -4.65 -19.10 9.18
CA ARG A 393 -4.92 -19.62 10.53
C ARG A 393 -4.02 -18.96 11.58
N ALA A 394 -2.73 -18.81 11.29
CA ALA A 394 -1.79 -18.14 12.19
C ALA A 394 -2.17 -16.67 12.41
N LYS A 395 -2.54 -15.95 11.34
CA LYS A 395 -3.02 -14.56 11.42
C LYS A 395 -4.29 -14.42 12.25
N ALA A 396 -5.25 -15.33 12.10
CA ALA A 396 -6.46 -15.34 12.91
C ALA A 396 -6.15 -15.67 14.37
N ARG A 397 -5.33 -16.70 14.62
CA ARG A 397 -4.96 -17.13 15.97
C ARG A 397 -4.30 -16.01 16.77
N ALA A 398 -3.44 -15.19 16.17
CA ALA A 398 -2.81 -14.06 16.84
C ALA A 398 -3.88 -13.15 17.48
N VAL A 399 -4.82 -12.67 16.67
CA VAL A 399 -5.92 -11.81 17.12
C VAL A 399 -6.84 -12.54 18.10
N LEU A 400 -7.28 -13.76 17.77
CA LEU A 400 -8.22 -14.51 18.62
C LEU A 400 -7.63 -14.86 19.98
N SER A 401 -6.33 -15.15 20.07
CA SER A 401 -5.67 -15.43 21.35
C SER A 401 -5.66 -14.23 22.28
N ALA A 402 -5.52 -13.02 21.72
CA ALA A 402 -5.68 -11.79 22.47
C ALA A 402 -7.13 -11.59 22.92
N LEU A 403 -8.11 -11.93 22.08
CA LEU A 403 -9.52 -11.61 22.34
C LEU A 403 -10.26 -12.64 23.22
N THR A 404 -9.95 -13.94 23.12
CA THR A 404 -10.81 -15.02 23.65
C THR A 404 -10.36 -15.62 24.99
N ALA A 405 -9.13 -15.39 25.45
CA ALA A 405 -8.53 -15.93 26.70
C ALA A 405 -8.44 -17.47 26.84
N ASP A 406 -9.19 -18.27 26.07
CA ASP A 406 -9.19 -19.75 26.10
C ASP A 406 -8.13 -20.42 25.21
N VAL A 407 -7.45 -19.65 24.35
CA VAL A 407 -6.30 -20.15 23.60
C VAL A 407 -5.06 -19.88 24.46
N PRO A 408 -4.27 -20.90 24.84
CA PRO A 408 -3.05 -20.69 25.62
C PRO A 408 -2.22 -19.62 24.93
N ALA A 409 -2.03 -18.48 25.62
CA ALA A 409 -1.13 -17.45 25.17
C ALA A 409 0.22 -18.13 24.91
N ALA A 410 0.76 -17.97 23.70
CA ALA A 410 2.21 -18.04 23.59
C ALA A 410 2.72 -17.06 24.66
N GLY A 411 3.58 -17.52 25.57
CA GLY A 411 3.88 -16.85 26.84
C GLY A 411 4.12 -15.34 26.71
N PRO A 412 4.01 -14.59 27.82
CA PRO A 412 3.92 -13.14 27.82
C PRO A 412 4.87 -12.53 26.79
N ALA A 413 4.32 -11.70 25.89
CA ALA A 413 5.10 -10.95 24.93
C ALA A 413 6.26 -10.31 25.69
N ARG A 414 7.46 -10.87 25.53
CA ARG A 414 8.65 -10.32 26.18
C ARG A 414 8.76 -8.93 25.61
N THR A 415 8.67 -7.93 26.49
CA THR A 415 9.11 -6.56 26.19
C THR A 415 10.41 -6.67 25.41
N PRO A 416 10.59 -5.94 24.30
CA PRO A 416 11.88 -5.87 23.63
C PRO A 416 12.89 -5.45 24.70
N ARG A 417 13.65 -6.41 25.23
CA ARG A 417 14.63 -6.13 26.26
C ARG A 417 15.77 -5.46 25.53
N ALA A 418 15.80 -4.13 25.64
CA ALA A 418 16.94 -3.28 25.39
C ALA A 418 18.12 -3.75 26.25
N ARG A 419 18.82 -4.76 25.76
CA ARG A 419 20.28 -4.80 25.84
C ARG A 419 20.72 -4.72 24.40
N THR A 420 20.81 -3.49 23.91
CA THR A 420 21.48 -3.19 22.66
C THR A 420 22.92 -3.65 22.81
N ASP A 421 23.27 -4.71 22.08
CA ASP A 421 24.66 -5.03 21.82
C ASP A 421 25.15 -3.92 20.86
N PRO A 422 26.04 -3.00 21.30
CA PRO A 422 26.43 -1.86 20.48
C PRO A 422 27.09 -2.27 19.16
N ASP A 423 27.76 -3.42 19.15
CA ASP A 423 28.43 -3.97 17.96
C ASP A 423 27.40 -4.52 16.98
N LEU A 424 26.37 -5.22 17.48
CA LEU A 424 25.23 -5.64 16.65
C LEU A 424 24.49 -4.44 16.06
N ASP A 425 24.23 -3.41 16.87
CA ASP A 425 23.55 -2.19 16.40
C ASP A 425 24.37 -1.49 15.31
N ALA A 426 25.70 -1.44 15.45
CA ALA A 426 26.59 -0.91 14.41
C ALA A 426 26.53 -1.76 13.14
N ALA A 427 26.61 -3.08 13.26
CA ALA A 427 26.53 -4.00 12.11
C ALA A 427 25.17 -3.91 11.38
N VAL A 428 24.08 -3.76 12.13
CA VAL A 428 22.73 -3.53 11.59
C VAL A 428 22.66 -2.20 10.86
N ARG A 429 23.16 -1.10 11.45
CA ARG A 429 23.22 0.22 10.79
C ARG A 429 24.01 0.15 9.49
N ASP A 430 25.15 -0.51 9.48
CA ASP A 430 25.98 -0.67 8.29
C ASP A 430 25.28 -1.50 7.20
N ALA A 431 24.59 -2.58 7.58
CA ALA A 431 23.82 -3.39 6.65
C ALA A 431 22.66 -2.61 6.02
N LEU A 432 21.93 -1.83 6.81
CA LEU A 432 20.85 -0.96 6.33
C LEU A 432 21.41 0.18 5.44
N ALA A 433 22.54 0.77 5.81
CA ALA A 433 23.20 1.81 5.02
C ALA A 433 23.66 1.29 3.65
N ARG A 434 24.20 0.06 3.58
CA ARG A 434 24.53 -0.58 2.29
C ARG A 434 23.30 -0.79 1.41
N ARG A 435 22.16 -1.20 2.00
CA ARG A 435 20.89 -1.31 1.26
C ARG A 435 20.43 0.06 0.75
N HIS A 436 20.50 1.10 1.58
CA HIS A 436 20.13 2.47 1.18
C HIS A 436 21.01 3.00 0.05
N ALA A 437 22.32 2.76 0.11
CA ALA A 437 23.27 3.20 -0.91
C ALA A 437 23.07 2.51 -2.28
N ALA A 438 22.42 1.34 -2.29
CA ALA A 438 22.07 0.63 -3.52
C ALA A 438 20.79 1.18 -4.20
N LEU A 439 20.04 2.07 -3.53
CA LEU A 439 18.84 2.69 -4.10
C LEU A 439 19.18 3.83 -5.07
N SER A 440 18.21 4.16 -5.91
CA SER A 440 18.27 5.28 -6.85
C SER A 440 18.55 6.60 -6.12
N SER A 441 19.64 7.26 -6.52
CA SER A 441 20.03 8.56 -5.96
C SER A 441 18.99 9.65 -6.18
N PHE A 442 18.16 9.52 -7.23
CA PHE A 442 17.05 10.42 -7.52
C PHE A 442 16.02 10.42 -6.38
N TRP A 443 15.63 9.23 -5.92
CA TRP A 443 14.63 9.08 -4.87
C TRP A 443 15.22 9.30 -3.47
N THR A 444 16.48 8.95 -3.22
CA THR A 444 17.06 9.11 -1.87
C THR A 444 17.48 10.55 -1.55
N ARG A 445 17.97 11.31 -2.53
CA ARG A 445 18.35 12.73 -2.34
C ARG A 445 17.18 13.70 -2.55
N GLY A 446 16.15 13.26 -3.28
CA GLY A 446 15.09 14.12 -3.80
C GLY A 446 15.54 14.83 -5.07
N ALA A 447 14.59 15.05 -5.99
CA ALA A 447 14.84 15.71 -7.26
C ALA A 447 15.29 17.17 -7.09
N ALA A 448 16.31 17.59 -7.86
CA ALA A 448 16.62 18.99 -8.07
C ALA A 448 15.60 19.62 -9.05
N ALA A 449 15.53 20.96 -9.08
CA ALA A 449 14.72 21.67 -10.07
C ALA A 449 15.16 21.31 -11.51
N PRO A 450 14.22 21.24 -12.48
CA PRO A 450 14.56 20.97 -13.87
C PRO A 450 15.52 22.02 -14.45
N PRO A 451 16.30 21.67 -15.48
CA PRO A 451 17.06 22.67 -16.24
C PRO A 451 16.11 23.67 -16.89
N MET A 452 16.41 24.98 -16.81
CA MET A 452 15.55 26.05 -17.34
C MET A 452 15.30 25.94 -18.86
N ASP A 453 16.23 25.37 -19.61
CA ASP A 453 16.20 25.32 -21.09
C ASP A 453 15.86 23.93 -21.66
N ALA A 454 15.31 23.02 -20.85
CA ALA A 454 15.02 21.68 -21.33
C ALA A 454 13.79 21.66 -22.27
N ALA A 455 13.92 20.99 -23.42
CA ALA A 455 12.81 20.82 -24.35
C ALA A 455 11.70 19.94 -23.70
N PRO A 456 10.42 20.33 -23.84
CA PRO A 456 9.31 19.55 -23.30
C PRO A 456 9.25 18.18 -23.97
N VAL A 457 8.73 17.19 -23.26
CA VAL A 457 8.59 15.82 -23.75
C VAL A 457 7.11 15.49 -23.87
N LEU A 458 6.71 14.89 -24.99
CA LEU A 458 5.38 14.30 -25.14
C LEU A 458 5.43 12.84 -24.72
N VAL A 459 4.65 12.47 -23.71
CA VAL A 459 4.58 11.11 -23.17
C VAL A 459 3.31 10.43 -23.65
N LEU A 460 3.45 9.26 -24.27
CA LEU A 460 2.32 8.38 -24.55
C LEU A 460 2.08 7.50 -23.32
N ASP A 461 0.92 7.70 -22.68
CA ASP A 461 0.36 6.74 -21.73
C ASP A 461 -0.15 5.52 -22.52
N PRO A 462 0.48 4.34 -22.38
CA PRO A 462 0.07 3.13 -23.08
C PRO A 462 -1.29 2.60 -22.58
N GLY A 463 -1.87 3.24 -21.56
CA GLY A 463 -3.07 2.83 -20.89
C GLY A 463 -2.80 1.66 -19.96
N GLY A 464 -3.78 1.39 -19.13
CA GLY A 464 -3.72 0.46 -18.03
C GLY A 464 -4.88 0.72 -17.12
N GLU A 465 -4.99 -0.06 -16.05
CA GLU A 465 -6.16 0.03 -15.18
C GLU A 465 -5.92 0.89 -13.94
N ALA A 466 -4.68 1.35 -13.71
CA ALA A 466 -4.33 2.28 -12.63
C ALA A 466 -3.53 3.49 -13.18
N PRO A 467 -4.03 4.73 -13.04
CA PRO A 467 -3.34 5.96 -13.48
C PRO A 467 -1.97 6.20 -12.81
N THR A 468 -1.74 5.57 -11.65
CA THR A 468 -0.54 5.77 -10.81
C THR A 468 0.72 5.17 -11.42
N GLU A 469 0.62 4.20 -12.34
CA GLU A 469 1.78 3.53 -12.92
C GLU A 469 2.71 4.46 -13.72
N LEU A 470 2.16 5.57 -14.23
CA LEU A 470 2.88 6.58 -14.99
C LEU A 470 3.50 7.65 -14.08
N ALA A 471 2.96 7.87 -12.88
CA ALA A 471 3.30 9.01 -12.04
C ALA A 471 4.79 9.04 -11.64
N ALA A 472 5.36 7.89 -11.24
CA ALA A 472 6.78 7.82 -10.88
C ALA A 472 7.70 8.17 -12.06
N LEU A 473 7.34 7.73 -13.29
CA LEU A 473 8.07 8.09 -14.50
C LEU A 473 7.95 9.60 -14.80
N LEU A 474 6.77 10.19 -14.63
CA LEU A 474 6.56 11.63 -14.85
C LEU A 474 7.35 12.50 -13.88
N HIS A 475 7.53 12.08 -12.62
CA HIS A 475 8.42 12.79 -11.69
C HIS A 475 9.87 12.80 -12.19
N LEU A 476 10.34 11.65 -12.70
CA LEU A 476 11.68 11.53 -13.28
C LEU A 476 11.83 12.36 -14.56
N VAL A 477 10.85 12.31 -15.47
CA VAL A 477 10.81 13.14 -16.69
C VAL A 477 10.78 14.61 -16.31
N THR A 478 9.94 15.00 -15.34
CA THR A 478 9.82 16.40 -14.88
C THR A 478 11.13 16.93 -14.35
N ALA A 479 11.89 16.14 -13.59
CA ALA A 479 13.18 16.56 -13.08
C ALA A 479 14.28 16.69 -14.14
N VAL A 480 14.12 16.03 -15.29
CA VAL A 480 15.12 16.02 -16.36
C VAL A 480 14.78 17.01 -17.48
N HIS A 481 13.51 17.09 -17.86
CA HIS A 481 13.01 17.80 -19.03
C HIS A 481 11.91 18.83 -18.73
N GLY A 482 11.56 19.03 -17.46
CA GLY A 482 10.38 19.81 -17.09
C GLY A 482 9.07 19.06 -17.30
N PRO A 483 7.92 19.67 -16.94
CA PRO A 483 6.61 19.02 -17.02
C PRO A 483 6.34 18.46 -18.42
N ALA A 484 5.93 17.20 -18.49
CA ALA A 484 5.59 16.54 -19.73
C ALA A 484 4.12 16.73 -20.10
N GLU A 485 3.85 16.85 -21.40
CA GLU A 485 2.50 16.66 -21.93
C GLU A 485 2.22 15.16 -22.01
N VAL A 486 1.02 14.72 -21.59
CA VAL A 486 0.63 13.31 -21.61
C VAL A 486 -0.54 13.13 -22.57
N VAL A 487 -0.38 12.23 -23.55
CA VAL A 487 -1.45 11.80 -24.45
C VAL A 487 -1.76 10.32 -24.21
N ARG A 488 -3.04 9.95 -24.26
CA ARG A 488 -3.45 8.55 -24.07
C ARG A 488 -3.38 7.76 -25.37
N HIS A 489 -3.11 6.46 -25.27
CA HIS A 489 -3.09 5.57 -26.43
C HIS A 489 -4.41 5.49 -27.20
N ASP A 490 -5.54 5.80 -26.55
CA ASP A 490 -6.89 5.75 -27.11
C ASP A 490 -7.34 7.10 -27.68
N THR A 491 -6.50 8.15 -27.60
CA THR A 491 -6.78 9.45 -28.21
C THR A 491 -6.95 9.29 -29.73
N PRO A 492 -8.06 9.77 -30.32
CA PRO A 492 -8.27 9.70 -31.77
C PRO A 492 -7.11 10.34 -32.54
N GLY A 493 -6.54 9.60 -33.49
CA GLY A 493 -5.41 10.08 -34.30
C GLY A 493 -4.06 10.17 -33.58
N VAL A 494 -3.91 9.55 -32.40
CA VAL A 494 -2.69 9.63 -31.57
C VAL A 494 -1.39 9.39 -32.35
N ALA A 495 -1.35 8.41 -33.26
CA ALA A 495 -0.14 8.14 -34.04
C ALA A 495 0.31 9.37 -34.86
N GLY A 496 -0.63 10.07 -35.50
CA GLY A 496 -0.32 11.28 -36.26
C GLY A 496 0.10 12.45 -35.38
N ILE A 497 -0.48 12.57 -34.18
CA ILE A 497 -0.07 13.55 -33.17
C ILE A 497 1.39 13.31 -32.78
N LEU A 498 1.73 12.07 -32.39
CA LEU A 498 3.08 11.73 -31.96
C LEU A 498 4.10 11.90 -33.09
N VAL A 499 3.81 11.43 -34.31
CA VAL A 499 4.74 11.51 -35.46
C VAL A 499 5.13 12.96 -35.77
N ARG A 500 4.16 13.89 -35.76
CA ARG A 500 4.37 15.31 -36.10
C ARG A 500 4.88 16.16 -34.94
N HIS A 501 4.94 15.62 -33.72
CA HIS A 501 5.30 16.40 -32.54
C HIS A 501 6.74 16.94 -32.63
N PRO A 502 6.99 18.25 -32.42
CA PRO A 502 8.30 18.86 -32.65
C PRO A 502 9.34 18.57 -31.57
N ALA A 503 8.93 17.94 -30.47
CA ALA A 503 9.80 17.59 -29.34
C ALA A 503 9.97 16.06 -29.19
N PRO A 504 10.91 15.60 -28.34
CA PRO A 504 11.07 14.17 -28.05
C PRO A 504 9.75 13.52 -27.62
N VAL A 505 9.55 12.28 -28.05
CA VAL A 505 8.38 11.47 -27.69
C VAL A 505 8.82 10.30 -26.82
N LEU A 506 8.15 10.05 -25.70
CA LEU A 506 8.41 8.92 -24.81
C LEU A 506 7.19 8.00 -24.74
N LEU A 507 7.34 6.75 -25.15
CA LEU A 507 6.34 5.70 -24.94
C LEU A 507 6.60 5.08 -23.55
N ALA A 508 5.68 5.32 -22.62
CA ALA A 508 5.81 4.85 -21.26
C ALA A 508 5.62 3.33 -21.12
N SER A 509 5.93 2.81 -19.93
CA SER A 509 5.68 1.42 -19.58
C SER A 509 4.21 1.23 -19.21
N GLY A 510 3.69 0.01 -19.38
CA GLY A 510 2.34 -0.37 -18.97
C GLY A 510 2.17 -1.90 -18.94
N PRO A 511 1.01 -2.40 -18.50
CA PRO A 511 0.77 -3.82 -18.36
C PRO A 511 0.40 -4.45 -19.71
N GLY A 512 0.56 -5.77 -19.83
CA GLY A 512 0.13 -6.56 -20.99
C GLY A 512 1.27 -7.22 -21.76
N ARG A 513 0.89 -8.13 -22.66
CA ARG A 513 1.82 -8.83 -23.54
C ARG A 513 1.86 -8.12 -24.91
N PRO A 514 3.02 -7.62 -25.37
CA PRO A 514 3.10 -6.72 -26.52
C PRO A 514 2.60 -7.32 -27.85
N ASP A 515 2.68 -8.64 -28.03
CA ASP A 515 2.24 -9.37 -29.22
C ASP A 515 0.88 -10.08 -29.05
N ASP A 516 0.11 -9.78 -28.00
CA ASP A 516 -1.20 -10.39 -27.76
C ASP A 516 -2.19 -10.09 -28.91
N PRO A 517 -2.61 -11.10 -29.70
CA PRO A 517 -3.49 -10.90 -30.85
C PRO A 517 -4.93 -10.57 -30.44
N GLY A 518 -5.35 -10.90 -29.21
CA GLY A 518 -6.70 -10.63 -28.71
C GLY A 518 -6.86 -9.24 -28.08
N CYS A 519 -5.76 -8.51 -27.86
CA CYS A 519 -5.81 -7.24 -27.14
C CYS A 519 -5.83 -6.04 -28.11
N ALA A 520 -7.00 -5.42 -28.27
CA ALA A 520 -7.16 -4.22 -29.12
C ALA A 520 -6.21 -3.08 -28.74
N ARG A 521 -5.93 -2.91 -27.43
CA ARG A 521 -4.94 -1.95 -26.92
C ARG A 521 -3.53 -2.26 -27.43
N MET A 522 -3.08 -3.52 -27.34
CA MET A 522 -1.75 -3.91 -27.85
C MET A 522 -1.65 -3.73 -29.37
N ALA A 523 -2.72 -4.07 -30.11
CA ALA A 523 -2.79 -3.83 -31.54
C ALA A 523 -2.69 -2.32 -31.88
N GLY A 524 -3.36 -1.46 -31.12
CA GLY A 524 -3.26 -0.01 -31.23
C GLY A 524 -1.84 0.52 -30.98
N LEU A 525 -1.23 0.12 -29.85
CA LEU A 525 0.14 0.51 -29.50
C LEU A 525 1.16 0.08 -30.56
N ARG A 526 1.03 -1.13 -31.10
CA ARG A 526 1.90 -1.62 -32.20
C ARG A 526 1.73 -0.80 -33.47
N ARG A 527 0.50 -0.40 -33.84
CA ARG A 527 0.27 0.48 -35.01
C ARG A 527 0.93 1.84 -34.80
N THR A 528 0.78 2.43 -33.61
CA THR A 528 1.39 3.70 -33.24
C THR A 528 2.92 3.64 -33.29
N ALA A 529 3.51 2.60 -32.68
CA ALA A 529 4.95 2.37 -32.71
C ALA A 529 5.47 2.21 -34.14
N ALA A 530 4.79 1.43 -34.98
CA ALA A 530 5.17 1.24 -36.38
C ALA A 530 5.11 2.53 -37.21
N ALA A 531 4.12 3.40 -36.96
CA ALA A 531 4.05 4.71 -37.59
C ALA A 531 5.25 5.59 -37.17
N LEU A 532 5.57 5.63 -35.88
CA LEU A 532 6.72 6.38 -35.37
C LEU A 532 8.05 5.93 -35.97
N VAL A 533 8.28 4.62 -36.06
CA VAL A 533 9.53 4.09 -36.65
C VAL A 533 9.65 4.39 -38.14
N ARG A 534 8.54 4.39 -38.88
CA ARG A 534 8.56 4.60 -40.34
C ARG A 534 8.58 6.07 -40.75
N GLU A 535 7.81 6.91 -40.06
CA GLU A 535 7.47 8.26 -40.52
C GLU A 535 8.25 9.36 -39.80
N ARG A 536 8.89 9.05 -38.66
CA ARG A 536 9.73 10.04 -37.96
C ARG A 536 11.03 10.28 -38.73
N PRO A 537 11.43 11.54 -39.00
CA PRO A 537 12.69 11.83 -39.66
C PRO A 537 13.90 11.29 -38.87
N PRO A 538 14.93 10.73 -39.54
CA PRO A 538 16.14 10.23 -38.86
C PRO A 538 16.86 11.26 -38.00
N ASP A 539 16.89 12.52 -38.48
CA ASP A 539 17.51 13.66 -37.78
C ASP A 539 16.51 14.45 -36.92
N GLY A 540 15.29 13.93 -36.76
CA GLY A 540 14.25 14.53 -35.93
C GLY A 540 14.45 14.27 -34.44
N PRO A 541 13.62 14.87 -33.58
CA PRO A 541 13.66 14.62 -32.15
C PRO A 541 13.42 13.14 -31.83
N PRO A 542 14.12 12.56 -30.85
CA PRO A 542 14.11 11.12 -30.59
C PRO A 542 12.74 10.61 -30.16
N VAL A 543 12.48 9.34 -30.51
CA VAL A 543 11.35 8.55 -30.03
C VAL A 543 11.90 7.50 -29.08
N ALA A 544 11.66 7.68 -27.78
CA ALA A 544 12.11 6.80 -26.73
C ALA A 544 10.99 5.84 -26.30
N GLY A 545 11.36 4.65 -25.82
CA GLY A 545 10.45 3.73 -25.13
C GLY A 545 11.04 3.20 -23.84
N VAL A 546 10.18 2.96 -22.86
CA VAL A 546 10.52 2.24 -21.61
C VAL A 546 9.56 1.08 -21.38
N GLY A 547 10.05 -0.06 -20.88
CA GLY A 547 9.21 -1.23 -20.59
C GLY A 547 8.37 -1.67 -21.79
N LEU A 548 7.03 -1.61 -21.67
CA LEU A 548 6.11 -1.93 -22.77
C LEU A 548 6.30 -1.01 -23.99
N GLY A 549 6.48 0.30 -23.77
CA GLY A 549 6.75 1.26 -24.85
C GLY A 549 8.01 0.92 -25.64
N PHE A 550 9.06 0.46 -24.94
CA PHE A 550 10.25 -0.09 -25.58
C PHE A 550 9.96 -1.35 -26.39
N GLN A 551 9.18 -2.29 -25.83
CA GLN A 551 8.89 -3.56 -26.49
C GLN A 551 8.19 -3.36 -27.83
N VAL A 552 7.17 -2.48 -27.89
CA VAL A 552 6.45 -2.22 -29.14
C VAL A 552 7.30 -1.46 -30.17
N LEU A 553 8.21 -0.58 -29.74
CA LEU A 553 9.16 0.08 -30.63
C LEU A 553 10.21 -0.88 -31.16
N ALA A 554 10.76 -1.76 -30.32
CA ALA A 554 11.75 -2.75 -30.72
C ALA A 554 11.17 -3.74 -31.74
N LEU A 555 9.93 -4.20 -31.55
CA LEU A 555 9.22 -5.04 -32.53
C LEU A 555 8.97 -4.34 -33.88
N ALA A 556 8.85 -3.01 -33.88
CA ALA A 556 8.67 -2.24 -35.10
C ALA A 556 10.00 -1.90 -35.81
N ALA A 557 11.08 -1.72 -35.04
CA ALA A 557 12.38 -1.29 -35.54
C ALA A 557 13.28 -2.45 -35.98
N LEU A 558 13.14 -3.63 -35.37
CA LEU A 558 14.03 -4.77 -35.60
C LEU A 558 13.30 -5.86 -36.41
N PRO A 559 13.79 -6.24 -37.61
CA PRO A 559 13.11 -7.21 -38.49
C PRO A 559 12.85 -8.58 -37.85
N ASP A 560 13.80 -9.08 -37.05
CA ASP A 560 13.73 -10.43 -36.46
C ASP A 560 13.32 -10.42 -34.97
N ALA A 561 12.81 -9.29 -34.47
CA ALA A 561 12.42 -9.19 -33.07
C ALA A 561 11.17 -10.03 -32.77
N ARG A 562 11.22 -10.78 -31.67
CA ARG A 562 10.08 -11.56 -31.16
C ARG A 562 9.95 -11.46 -29.66
N VAL A 563 8.72 -11.65 -29.17
CA VAL A 563 8.39 -11.64 -27.75
C VAL A 563 8.59 -13.05 -27.18
N VAL A 564 9.31 -13.15 -26.07
CA VAL A 564 9.47 -14.41 -25.34
C VAL A 564 9.16 -14.21 -23.85
N PRO A 565 8.66 -15.23 -23.15
CA PRO A 565 8.59 -15.20 -21.70
C PRO A 565 9.97 -14.98 -21.10
N ARG A 566 10.09 -14.08 -20.13
CA ARG A 566 11.35 -13.86 -19.44
C ARG A 566 11.53 -14.94 -18.37
N LYS A 567 12.58 -15.75 -18.48
CA LYS A 567 12.94 -16.73 -17.44
C LYS A 567 13.19 -15.99 -16.12
N GLY A 568 12.42 -16.34 -15.08
CA GLY A 568 12.48 -15.70 -13.77
C GLY A 568 11.55 -14.50 -13.54
N GLY A 569 10.75 -14.09 -14.54
CA GLY A 569 9.74 -13.02 -14.39
C GLY A 569 10.32 -11.64 -14.07
N ALA A 570 9.70 -10.92 -13.13
CA ALA A 570 10.22 -9.70 -12.50
C ALA A 570 11.49 -10.04 -11.71
N GLY A 571 12.60 -10.14 -12.45
CA GLY A 571 13.87 -10.61 -11.92
C GLY A 571 14.61 -9.56 -11.09
N PRO A 572 15.72 -9.98 -10.46
CA PRO A 572 16.59 -9.12 -9.68
C PRO A 572 17.10 -7.94 -10.51
N ALA A 573 17.38 -6.82 -9.84
CA ALA A 573 18.15 -5.76 -10.46
C ALA A 573 19.54 -6.29 -10.85
N ARG A 574 20.01 -5.92 -12.03
CA ARG A 574 21.31 -6.38 -12.54
C ARG A 574 22.02 -5.29 -13.32
N GLU A 575 23.33 -5.37 -13.34
CA GLU A 575 24.15 -4.46 -14.13
C GLU A 575 23.96 -4.74 -15.62
N VAL A 576 23.73 -3.67 -16.39
CA VAL A 576 23.60 -3.69 -17.84
C VAL A 576 24.30 -2.48 -18.42
N GLU A 577 24.71 -2.55 -19.68
CA GLU A 577 25.25 -1.41 -20.40
C GLU A 577 24.15 -0.71 -21.20
N VAL A 578 24.03 0.60 -21.05
CA VAL A 578 23.15 1.45 -21.87
C VAL A 578 23.99 2.50 -22.58
N PHE A 579 24.25 2.26 -23.86
CA PHE A 579 25.03 3.13 -24.75
C PHE A 579 26.43 3.45 -24.18
N GLY A 580 27.19 2.41 -23.79
CA GLY A 580 28.54 2.57 -23.25
C GLY A 580 28.61 2.98 -21.77
N ARG A 581 27.49 2.99 -21.04
CA ARG A 581 27.45 3.33 -19.61
C ARG A 581 26.83 2.21 -18.78
N PRO A 582 27.49 1.72 -17.73
CA PRO A 582 26.91 0.73 -16.84
C PRO A 582 25.77 1.34 -16.01
N VAL A 583 24.70 0.57 -15.84
CA VAL A 583 23.53 0.92 -15.03
C VAL A 583 23.05 -0.33 -14.30
N THR A 584 22.82 -0.25 -13.00
CA THR A 584 22.04 -1.26 -12.29
C THR A 584 20.58 -1.04 -12.64
N ALA A 585 19.97 -1.99 -13.35
CA ALA A 585 18.66 -1.86 -13.97
C ALA A 585 17.62 -2.79 -13.32
N ALA A 586 16.47 -2.22 -12.96
CA ALA A 586 15.35 -2.95 -12.38
C ALA A 586 14.35 -3.43 -13.45
N PHE A 587 14.18 -4.75 -13.55
CA PHE A 587 13.26 -5.38 -14.49
C PHE A 587 11.95 -5.75 -13.79
N ARG A 588 10.81 -5.40 -14.41
CA ARG A 588 9.45 -5.68 -13.89
C ARG A 588 8.55 -6.28 -14.97
N ASN A 589 9.16 -6.92 -15.96
CA ASN A 589 8.50 -7.43 -17.16
C ASN A 589 8.41 -8.96 -17.15
N ALA A 590 7.21 -9.50 -17.39
CA ALA A 590 7.00 -10.94 -17.58
C ALA A 590 7.49 -11.43 -18.96
N HIS A 591 7.59 -10.52 -19.93
CA HIS A 591 8.01 -10.78 -21.30
C HIS A 591 9.21 -9.92 -21.67
N THR A 592 10.03 -10.37 -22.62
CA THR A 592 11.15 -9.60 -23.15
C THR A 592 11.23 -9.72 -24.67
N ILE A 593 11.95 -8.79 -25.30
CA ILE A 593 12.25 -8.85 -26.74
C ILE A 593 13.58 -9.57 -26.93
N VAL A 594 13.59 -10.53 -27.86
CA VAL A 594 14.82 -11.11 -28.38
C VAL A 594 14.97 -10.82 -29.87
N SER A 595 16.20 -10.68 -30.35
CA SER A 595 16.51 -10.42 -31.76
C SER A 595 17.82 -11.10 -32.18
N GLY A 596 18.02 -11.24 -33.49
CA GLY A 596 19.18 -11.86 -34.11
C GLY A 596 19.15 -13.40 -34.11
N PRO A 597 20.13 -14.05 -34.77
CA PRO A 597 20.15 -15.50 -35.00
C PRO A 597 20.19 -16.31 -33.69
N ASP A 598 20.91 -15.82 -32.68
CA ASP A 598 21.02 -16.45 -31.36
C ASP A 598 19.80 -16.17 -30.45
N GLY A 599 18.87 -15.30 -30.87
CA GLY A 599 17.75 -14.85 -30.04
C GLY A 599 18.20 -14.17 -28.74
N ARG A 600 19.13 -13.21 -28.83
CA ARG A 600 19.64 -12.49 -27.66
C ARG A 600 18.61 -11.48 -27.17
N GLU A 601 18.52 -11.37 -25.85
CA GLU A 601 17.66 -10.37 -25.20
C GLU A 601 18.11 -8.94 -25.55
N VAL A 602 17.16 -8.12 -26.01
CA VAL A 602 17.38 -6.72 -26.31
C VAL A 602 17.07 -5.90 -25.05
N ILE A 603 18.12 -5.44 -24.36
CA ILE A 603 17.98 -4.66 -23.13
C ILE A 603 17.82 -3.17 -23.42
N ALA A 604 18.56 -2.67 -24.41
CA ALA A 604 18.52 -1.30 -24.88
C ALA A 604 18.62 -1.28 -26.39
N LEU A 605 18.00 -0.28 -27.02
CA LEU A 605 18.01 -0.07 -28.46
C LEU A 605 18.36 1.39 -28.75
N ARG A 606 19.21 1.61 -29.76
CA ARG A 606 19.43 2.91 -30.40
C ARG A 606 19.59 2.66 -31.88
N GLU A 607 18.55 2.98 -32.64
CA GLU A 607 18.48 2.77 -34.09
C GLU A 607 17.75 3.96 -34.72
N ARG A 608 18.42 4.70 -35.62
CA ARG A 608 17.91 5.97 -36.18
C ARG A 608 17.44 6.92 -35.07
N ALA A 609 16.20 7.41 -35.15
CA ALA A 609 15.55 8.23 -34.13
C ALA A 609 14.98 7.42 -32.94
N VAL A 610 14.94 6.10 -33.02
CA VAL A 610 14.35 5.22 -31.99
C VAL A 610 15.38 4.89 -30.92
N ARG A 611 15.01 5.14 -29.67
CA ARG A 611 15.80 4.77 -28.49
C ARG A 611 14.91 4.03 -27.49
N GLY A 612 15.49 3.26 -26.58
CA GLY A 612 14.71 2.76 -25.46
C GLY A 612 15.39 1.70 -24.63
N VAL A 613 14.75 1.35 -23.51
CA VAL A 613 15.22 0.35 -22.56
C VAL A 613 14.09 -0.56 -22.08
N GLN A 614 14.42 -1.84 -21.86
CA GLN A 614 13.48 -2.86 -21.39
C GLN A 614 13.12 -2.71 -19.90
N PHE A 615 14.00 -2.12 -19.10
CA PHE A 615 13.83 -1.96 -17.65
C PHE A 615 13.10 -0.66 -17.29
N ARG A 616 12.83 -0.44 -15.99
CA ARG A 616 12.11 0.75 -15.47
C ARG A 616 13.11 1.79 -14.92
N PRO A 617 13.38 2.92 -15.61
CA PRO A 617 14.27 3.96 -15.10
C PRO A 617 13.83 4.56 -13.76
N GLU A 618 12.53 4.61 -13.52
CA GLU A 618 11.90 5.19 -12.34
C GLU A 618 11.89 4.29 -11.10
N SER A 619 12.32 3.03 -11.23
CA SER A 619 12.38 2.12 -10.07
C SER A 619 13.41 2.58 -9.03
N VAL A 620 13.13 2.33 -7.76
CA VAL A 620 14.07 2.58 -6.66
C VAL A 620 15.34 1.73 -6.73
N LEU A 621 15.34 0.64 -7.51
CA LEU A 621 16.54 -0.18 -7.76
C LEU A 621 17.34 0.27 -8.99
N THR A 622 16.85 1.23 -9.78
CA THR A 622 17.60 1.74 -10.93
C THR A 622 18.48 2.92 -10.50
N THR A 623 19.79 2.71 -10.42
CA THR A 623 20.73 3.63 -9.76
C THR A 623 20.88 5.01 -10.42
N ASP A 624 20.81 5.07 -11.76
CA ASP A 624 20.92 6.29 -12.58
C ASP A 624 19.73 6.46 -13.55
N GLY A 625 18.50 6.35 -13.03
CA GLY A 625 17.28 6.50 -13.83
C GLY A 625 17.22 7.81 -14.61
N ALA A 626 17.54 8.93 -13.95
CA ALA A 626 17.51 10.25 -14.55
C ALA A 626 18.56 10.39 -15.68
N GLY A 627 19.77 9.85 -15.49
CA GLY A 627 20.78 9.81 -16.55
C GLY A 627 20.39 8.90 -17.72
N VAL A 628 19.71 7.78 -17.47
CA VAL A 628 19.12 6.95 -18.53
C VAL A 628 18.13 7.76 -19.37
N LEU A 629 17.20 8.49 -18.74
CA LEU A 629 16.25 9.33 -19.48
C LEU A 629 16.93 10.41 -20.32
N ARG A 630 17.95 11.10 -19.77
CA ARG A 630 18.74 12.08 -20.54
C ARG A 630 19.35 11.47 -21.81
N ARG A 631 19.87 10.25 -21.72
CA ARG A 631 20.46 9.54 -22.87
C ARG A 631 19.41 9.09 -23.91
N LEU A 632 18.17 8.86 -23.48
CA LEU A 632 17.08 8.46 -24.35
C LEU A 632 16.42 9.64 -25.08
N LEU A 633 16.36 10.80 -24.43
CA LEU A 633 15.60 11.96 -24.91
C LEU A 633 16.48 13.11 -25.42
N GLY A 634 17.79 13.06 -25.20
CA GLY A 634 18.82 14.00 -25.66
C GLY A 634 19.82 13.39 -26.64
#